data_AF-A0AAU7B1J1-F1
#
_entry.id   AF-A0AAU7B1J1-F1
#
_cell.length_a   1.000
_cell.length_b   1.000
_cell.length_c   1.000
_cell.angle_alpha   90.00
_cell.angle_beta   90.00
_cell.angle_gamma   90.00
#
_symmetry.space_group_name_H-M   'P 1'
#
loop_
_entity.id
_entity.type
_entity.pdbx_description
1 polymer ?
#
loop_
_entity_poly.entity_id
_entity_poly.type
_entity_poly.pdbx_seq_one_letter_code
_entity_poly.pdbx_strand_id
1 'polypeptide(L)'
;MRHRIALVGSSECTRNVALLLLLRDDCHVQLSREDAGGLKAAAGALGVEPRVEGPVPIAALTAAPIVIVCDGERVPVAELAKRCPDALLIVATSDPLTDAAALQEALSWPRQRVIGLDATAAAGSPAERAAGAVRLVDHVLADRGRVLEATVQVTALGGPESWASVPARIGAVGLQAIDAPPVRATAAVG
;
A
#
# COMPACT_ATOMS: atom_id res chain seq x y z
N MET A 1 4.17 -6.43 -19.23
CA MET A 1 2.74 -6.34 -18.84
C MET A 1 2.54 -5.03 -18.10
N ARG A 2 1.36 -4.40 -18.19
CA ARG A 2 1.09 -3.14 -17.47
C ARG A 2 0.42 -3.47 -16.12
N HIS A 3 0.87 -2.81 -15.05
CA HIS A 3 0.38 -3.00 -13.69
C HIS A 3 -0.66 -1.95 -13.35
N ARG A 4 -1.88 -2.40 -13.03
CA ARG A 4 -2.93 -1.51 -12.53
C ARG A 4 -2.77 -1.34 -11.02
N ILE A 5 -2.80 -0.11 -10.55
CA ILE A 5 -2.68 0.23 -9.13
C ILE A 5 -3.87 1.13 -8.78
N ALA A 6 -4.62 0.74 -7.74
CA ALA A 6 -5.71 1.57 -7.22
C ALA A 6 -5.22 2.38 -6.01
N LEU A 7 -5.52 3.68 -5.99
CA LEU A 7 -5.27 4.56 -4.86
C LEU A 7 -6.60 4.94 -4.21
N VAL A 8 -6.71 4.66 -2.93
CA VAL A 8 -7.87 4.99 -2.10
C VAL A 8 -7.49 6.08 -1.11
N GLY A 9 -8.16 7.22 -1.18
CA GLY A 9 -7.89 8.39 -0.35
C GLY A 9 -7.88 9.69 -1.17
N SER A 10 -7.72 10.82 -0.47
CA SER A 10 -7.75 12.15 -1.09
C SER A 10 -6.77 13.12 -0.41
N SER A 11 -5.67 12.58 0.11
CA SER A 11 -4.65 13.35 0.80
C SER A 11 -3.52 13.75 -0.14
N GLU A 12 -2.64 14.63 0.35
CA GLU A 12 -1.38 14.94 -0.33
C GLU A 12 -0.54 13.67 -0.59
N CYS A 13 -0.59 12.69 0.33
CA CYS A 13 0.06 11.40 0.17
C CYS A 13 -0.47 10.69 -1.10
N THR A 14 -1.80 10.65 -1.30
CA THR A 14 -2.41 10.08 -2.50
C THR A 14 -1.87 10.71 -3.78
N ARG A 15 -1.76 12.05 -3.81
CA ARG A 15 -1.26 12.79 -4.98
C ARG A 15 0.22 12.51 -5.24
N ASN A 16 1.02 12.49 -4.18
CA ASN A 16 2.45 12.19 -4.27
C ASN A 16 2.69 10.76 -4.77
N VAL A 17 1.92 9.78 -4.28
CA VAL A 17 1.96 8.40 -4.78
C VAL A 17 1.59 8.36 -6.27
N ALA A 18 0.49 9.02 -6.65
CA ALA A 18 0.05 9.04 -8.04
C ALA A 18 1.12 9.63 -8.98
N LEU A 19 1.74 10.76 -8.61
CA LEU A 19 2.81 11.37 -9.39
C LEU A 19 4.02 10.45 -9.54
N LEU A 20 4.49 9.85 -8.43
CA LEU A 20 5.62 8.94 -8.45
C LEU A 20 5.35 7.68 -9.29
N LEU A 21 4.14 7.13 -9.24
CA LEU A 21 3.74 6.00 -10.08
C LEU A 21 3.57 6.39 -11.55
N LEU A 22 3.16 7.62 -11.86
CA LEU A 22 3.02 8.10 -13.22
C LEU A 22 4.37 8.25 -13.93
N LEU A 23 5.46 8.48 -13.19
CA LEU A 23 6.81 8.44 -13.74
C LEU A 23 7.24 7.05 -14.25
N ARG A 24 6.42 6.01 -14.02
CA ARG A 24 6.68 4.65 -14.49
C ARG A 24 5.85 4.31 -15.72
N ASP A 25 6.52 3.87 -16.78
CA ASP A 25 5.89 3.49 -18.04
C ASP A 25 5.03 2.21 -17.97
N ASP A 26 5.18 1.43 -16.90
CA ASP A 26 4.50 0.16 -16.70
C ASP A 26 3.23 0.28 -15.85
N CYS A 27 2.93 1.44 -15.28
CA CYS A 27 1.83 1.62 -14.33
C CYS A 27 0.58 2.27 -14.96
N HIS A 28 -0.59 1.89 -14.45
CA HIS A 28 -1.87 2.55 -14.70
C HIS A 28 -2.56 2.80 -13.34
N VAL A 29 -2.76 4.06 -13.00
CA VAL A 29 -3.28 4.50 -11.70
C VAL A 29 -4.79 4.76 -11.76
N GLN A 30 -5.57 4.17 -10.85
CA GLN A 30 -6.98 4.51 -10.64
C GLN A 30 -7.15 5.21 -9.29
N LEU A 31 -7.77 6.40 -9.27
CA LEU A 31 -7.97 7.22 -8.07
C LEU A 31 -9.40 7.12 -7.59
N SER A 32 -9.64 6.83 -6.30
CA SER A 32 -11.00 6.71 -5.77
C SER A 32 -11.80 8.01 -5.82
N ARG A 33 -11.13 9.14 -5.57
CA ARG A 33 -11.74 10.44 -5.29
C ARG A 33 -11.10 11.62 -6.00
N GLU A 34 -9.78 11.58 -6.16
CA GLU A 34 -9.04 12.68 -6.74
C GLU A 34 -9.34 12.80 -8.24
N ASP A 35 -9.55 14.04 -8.70
CA ASP A 35 -9.68 14.32 -10.11
C ASP A 35 -8.33 14.10 -10.80
N ALA A 36 -8.34 13.35 -11.91
CA ALA A 36 -7.12 13.05 -12.63
C ALA A 36 -6.57 14.25 -13.43
N GLY A 37 -7.33 15.33 -13.63
CA GLY A 37 -6.97 16.46 -14.48
C GLY A 37 -5.69 17.17 -14.03
N GLY A 38 -5.58 17.48 -12.72
CA GLY A 38 -4.37 18.10 -12.16
C GLY A 38 -3.13 17.21 -12.28
N LEU A 39 -3.29 15.90 -12.07
CA LEU A 39 -2.20 14.92 -12.21
C LEU A 39 -1.78 14.73 -13.67
N LYS A 40 -2.74 14.74 -14.61
CA LYS A 40 -2.47 14.69 -16.05
C LYS A 40 -1.68 15.91 -16.52
N ALA A 41 -2.05 17.11 -16.05
CA ALA A 41 -1.31 18.33 -16.34
C ALA A 41 0.12 18.29 -15.78
N ALA A 42 0.28 17.83 -14.54
CA ALA A 42 1.60 17.68 -13.90
C ALA A 42 2.49 16.66 -14.64
N ALA A 43 1.96 15.50 -15.00
CA ALA A 43 2.69 14.50 -15.80
C ALA A 43 3.10 15.05 -17.18
N GLY A 44 2.19 15.78 -17.85
CA GLY A 44 2.47 16.43 -19.13
C GLY A 44 3.60 17.46 -19.03
N ALA A 45 3.67 18.22 -17.93
CA ALA A 45 4.77 19.16 -17.67
C ALA A 45 6.13 18.44 -17.46
N LEU A 46 6.10 17.17 -17.04
CA LEU A 46 7.28 16.31 -16.91
C LEU A 46 7.59 15.53 -18.19
N GLY A 47 6.84 15.75 -19.29
CA GLY A 47 7.04 15.04 -20.56
C GLY A 47 6.58 13.58 -20.53
N VAL A 48 5.74 13.20 -19.57
CA VAL A 48 5.25 11.83 -19.37
C VAL A 48 3.80 11.74 -19.83
N GLU A 49 3.45 10.68 -20.58
CA GLU A 49 2.06 10.41 -20.96
C GLU A 49 1.29 9.86 -19.74
N PRO A 50 0.34 10.62 -19.17
CA PRO A 50 -0.31 10.21 -17.93
C PRO A 50 -1.28 9.05 -18.14
N ARG A 51 -1.03 7.95 -17.43
CA ARG A 51 -1.93 6.80 -17.35
C ARG A 51 -2.66 6.79 -16.01
N VAL A 52 -3.59 7.72 -15.88
CA VAL A 52 -4.40 7.91 -14.68
C VAL A 52 -5.88 8.11 -15.00
N GLU A 53 -6.72 7.42 -14.24
CA GLU A 53 -8.17 7.52 -14.24
C GLU A 53 -8.64 7.97 -12.86
N GLY A 54 -9.59 8.90 -12.80
CA GLY A 54 -10.08 9.44 -11.55
C GLY A 54 -11.06 10.60 -11.80
N PRO A 55 -12.11 10.75 -10.98
CA PRO A 55 -12.47 9.88 -9.85
C PRO A 55 -13.14 8.57 -10.31
N VAL A 56 -12.72 7.44 -9.73
CA VAL A 56 -13.28 6.09 -9.95
C VAL A 56 -13.82 5.57 -8.62
N PRO A 57 -15.16 5.50 -8.41
CA PRO A 57 -15.72 4.96 -7.18
C PRO A 57 -15.16 3.57 -6.86
N ILE A 58 -14.99 3.24 -5.57
CA ILE A 58 -14.41 1.95 -5.16
C ILE A 58 -15.23 0.76 -5.69
N ALA A 59 -16.56 0.92 -5.73
CA ALA A 59 -17.48 -0.06 -6.33
C ALA A 59 -17.29 -0.26 -7.85
N ALA A 60 -16.57 0.62 -8.52
CA ALA A 60 -16.25 0.58 -9.96
C ALA A 60 -14.76 0.34 -10.23
N LEU A 61 -13.92 0.17 -9.20
CA LEU A 61 -12.52 -0.19 -9.39
C LEU A 61 -12.41 -1.49 -10.17
N THR A 62 -11.54 -1.48 -11.17
CA THR A 62 -11.20 -2.71 -11.86
C THR A 62 -10.22 -3.49 -10.97
N ALA A 63 -10.29 -4.83 -10.99
CA ALA A 63 -9.42 -5.66 -10.16
C ALA A 63 -7.94 -5.24 -10.31
N ALA A 64 -7.42 -4.59 -9.28
CA ALA A 64 -6.06 -4.09 -9.23
C ALA A 64 -5.25 -5.04 -8.34
N PRO A 65 -4.12 -5.60 -8.80
CA PRO A 65 -3.26 -6.47 -7.98
C PRO A 65 -2.62 -5.75 -6.79
N ILE A 66 -2.55 -4.41 -6.83
CA ILE A 66 -2.06 -3.58 -5.72
C ILE A 66 -3.07 -2.47 -5.46
N VAL A 67 -3.40 -2.29 -4.19
CA VAL A 67 -4.21 -1.19 -3.68
C VAL A 67 -3.41 -0.44 -2.63
N ILE A 68 -3.34 0.87 -2.74
CA ILE A 68 -2.68 1.74 -1.76
C ILE A 68 -3.75 2.59 -1.07
N VAL A 69 -3.84 2.49 0.26
CA VAL A 69 -4.74 3.27 1.09
C VAL A 69 -3.95 4.42 1.71
N CYS A 70 -4.41 5.64 1.47
CA CYS A 70 -3.87 6.88 2.04
C CYS A 70 -4.94 7.59 2.87
N ASP A 71 -4.55 8.65 3.59
CA ASP A 71 -5.50 9.42 4.41
C ASP A 71 -6.60 10.09 3.55
N GLY A 72 -7.68 10.47 4.23
CA GLY A 72 -8.74 11.32 3.67
C GLY A 72 -10.01 10.58 3.27
N GLU A 73 -10.05 9.25 3.34
CA GLU A 73 -11.26 8.49 3.05
C GLU A 73 -11.40 7.24 3.93
N ARG A 74 -12.63 6.96 4.38
CA ARG A 74 -12.97 5.68 4.99
C ARG A 74 -13.04 4.61 3.90
N VAL A 75 -12.22 3.57 4.02
CA VAL A 75 -12.22 2.44 3.08
C VAL A 75 -13.54 1.64 3.20
N PRO A 76 -14.35 1.51 2.14
CA PRO A 76 -15.51 0.64 2.10
C PRO A 76 -15.05 -0.81 1.90
N VAL A 77 -14.66 -1.44 3.01
CA VAL A 77 -14.04 -2.76 3.08
C VAL A 77 -14.77 -3.83 2.27
N ALA A 78 -16.11 -3.86 2.33
CA ALA A 78 -16.91 -4.85 1.60
C ALA A 78 -16.76 -4.74 0.07
N GLU A 79 -16.76 -3.51 -0.46
CA GLU A 79 -16.55 -3.27 -1.89
C GLU A 79 -15.10 -3.54 -2.29
N LEU A 80 -14.15 -3.15 -1.45
CA LEU A 80 -12.74 -3.45 -1.69
C LEU A 80 -12.48 -4.96 -1.76
N ALA A 81 -13.01 -5.73 -0.79
CA ALA A 81 -12.92 -7.18 -0.75
C ALA A 81 -13.52 -7.84 -1.99
N LYS A 82 -14.64 -7.31 -2.49
CA LYS A 82 -15.34 -7.81 -3.68
C LYS A 82 -14.61 -7.49 -4.99
N ARG A 83 -14.04 -6.29 -5.11
CA ARG A 83 -13.42 -5.82 -6.37
C ARG A 83 -11.97 -6.24 -6.52
N CYS A 84 -11.26 -6.36 -5.42
CA CYS A 84 -9.83 -6.63 -5.39
C CYS A 84 -9.48 -7.82 -4.48
N PRO A 85 -10.16 -8.98 -4.55
CA PRO A 85 -10.01 -10.07 -3.58
C PRO A 85 -8.59 -10.63 -3.47
N ASP A 86 -7.77 -10.44 -4.52
CA ASP A 86 -6.39 -10.91 -4.61
C ASP A 86 -5.33 -9.81 -4.53
N ALA A 87 -5.73 -8.60 -4.14
CA ALA A 87 -4.79 -7.50 -4.07
C ALA A 87 -3.83 -7.61 -2.88
N LEU A 88 -2.64 -7.06 -3.08
CA LEU A 88 -1.80 -6.56 -2.01
C LEU A 88 -2.29 -5.18 -1.57
N LEU A 89 -2.61 -5.03 -0.29
CA LEU A 89 -3.00 -3.78 0.33
C LEU A 89 -1.80 -3.13 1.02
N ILE A 90 -1.44 -1.93 0.59
CA ILE A 90 -0.40 -1.09 1.19
C ILE A 90 -1.10 0.05 1.93
N VAL A 91 -0.89 0.17 3.23
CA VAL A 91 -1.49 1.19 4.08
C VAL A 91 -0.45 2.29 4.35
N ALA A 92 -0.64 3.43 3.69
CA ALA A 92 0.24 4.60 3.68
C ALA A 92 -0.42 5.81 4.39
N THR A 93 -1.14 5.54 5.49
CA THR A 93 -1.88 6.54 6.28
C THR A 93 -0.99 7.20 7.33
N SER A 94 -1.52 8.16 8.08
CA SER A 94 -0.80 8.80 9.18
C SER A 94 -0.61 7.88 10.39
N ASP A 95 -1.46 6.85 10.52
CA ASP A 95 -1.33 5.77 11.51
C ASP A 95 -1.44 4.39 10.82
N PRO A 96 -0.39 4.00 10.07
CA PRO A 96 -0.42 2.84 9.19
C PRO A 96 -0.52 1.52 9.97
N LEU A 97 -0.07 1.49 11.23
CA LEU A 97 -0.15 0.30 12.08
C LEU A 97 -1.60 0.04 12.51
N THR A 98 -2.25 1.04 13.11
CA THR A 98 -3.63 0.93 13.57
C THR A 98 -4.58 0.69 12.40
N ASP A 99 -4.39 1.42 11.29
CA ASP A 99 -5.25 1.27 10.12
C ASP A 99 -5.05 -0.08 9.42
N ALA A 100 -3.82 -0.59 9.33
CA ALA A 100 -3.57 -1.94 8.80
C ALA A 100 -4.20 -3.02 9.68
N ALA A 101 -4.10 -2.91 11.01
CA ALA A 101 -4.74 -3.85 11.92
C ALA A 101 -6.26 -3.84 11.76
N ALA A 102 -6.88 -2.66 11.71
CA ALA A 102 -8.32 -2.52 11.50
C ALA A 102 -8.77 -3.09 10.14
N LEU A 103 -7.99 -2.85 9.07
CA LEU A 103 -8.28 -3.41 7.75
C LEU A 103 -8.10 -4.92 7.70
N GLN A 104 -7.12 -5.48 8.41
CA GLN A 104 -6.94 -6.94 8.53
C GLN A 104 -8.09 -7.61 9.28
N GLU A 105 -8.65 -6.98 10.30
CA GLU A 105 -9.82 -7.51 11.01
C GLU A 105 -11.08 -7.43 10.16
N ALA A 106 -11.21 -6.36 9.37
CA ALA A 106 -12.39 -6.11 8.56
C ALA A 106 -12.39 -6.90 7.23
N LEU A 107 -11.21 -7.16 6.65
CA LEU A 107 -11.05 -7.94 5.42
C LEU A 107 -10.92 -9.43 5.75
N SER A 108 -11.65 -10.27 5.02
CA SER A 108 -11.47 -11.74 5.07
C SER A 108 -10.22 -12.23 4.32
N TRP A 109 -9.28 -11.33 4.03
CA TRP A 109 -8.08 -11.64 3.26
C TRP A 109 -7.03 -12.34 4.13
N PRO A 110 -6.12 -13.12 3.52
CA PRO A 110 -4.94 -13.58 4.23
C PRO A 110 -4.15 -12.39 4.79
N ARG A 111 -3.83 -12.41 6.09
CA ARG A 111 -3.17 -11.29 6.79
C ARG A 111 -1.89 -10.81 6.10
N GLN A 112 -1.14 -11.71 5.47
CA GLN A 112 0.06 -11.39 4.72
C GLN A 112 -0.14 -10.38 3.57
N ARG A 113 -1.38 -10.17 3.11
CA ARG A 113 -1.71 -9.25 2.02
C ARG A 113 -1.99 -7.82 2.48
N VAL A 114 -1.95 -7.52 3.79
CA VAL A 114 -2.15 -6.15 4.29
C VAL A 114 -0.89 -5.70 5.01
N ILE A 115 -0.24 -4.68 4.45
CA ILE A 115 1.06 -4.19 4.89
C ILE A 115 0.93 -2.71 5.25
N GLY A 116 1.21 -2.36 6.51
CA GLY A 116 1.39 -0.97 6.93
C GLY A 116 2.76 -0.45 6.52
N LEU A 117 2.88 0.82 6.11
CA LEU A 117 4.19 1.43 5.90
C LEU A 117 4.63 2.14 7.17
N ASP A 118 5.56 1.55 7.90
CA ASP A 118 6.04 2.13 9.14
C ASP A 118 7.03 3.26 8.83
N ALA A 119 6.53 4.49 8.77
CA ALA A 119 7.38 5.68 8.75
C ALA A 119 7.82 5.99 10.19
N THR A 120 8.67 5.15 10.80
CA THR A 120 9.09 5.25 12.21
C THR A 120 9.97 6.45 12.56
N ALA A 121 10.07 7.46 11.70
CA ALA A 121 10.43 8.80 12.12
C ALA A 121 9.14 9.62 12.25
N ALA A 122 8.71 9.87 13.48
CA ALA A 122 7.60 10.73 13.90
C ALA A 122 6.92 11.51 12.76
N ALA A 123 5.80 10.98 12.27
CA ALA A 123 4.99 11.59 11.20
C ALA A 123 5.80 11.84 9.91
N GLY A 124 6.26 10.78 9.26
CA GLY A 124 6.75 10.86 7.89
C GLY A 124 5.79 11.71 7.05
N SER A 125 6.35 12.77 6.46
CA SER A 125 5.62 13.71 5.62
C SER A 125 4.81 12.95 4.56
N PRO A 126 3.72 13.54 4.01
CA PRO A 126 2.98 12.92 2.92
C PRO A 126 3.88 12.46 1.75
N ALA A 127 5.00 13.16 1.50
CA ALA A 127 6.00 12.78 0.51
C ALA A 127 6.80 11.53 0.90
N GLU A 128 7.25 11.40 2.15
CA GLU A 128 8.00 10.24 2.63
C GLU A 128 7.14 8.97 2.63
N ARG A 129 5.88 9.09 3.08
CA ARG A 129 4.91 7.98 3.01
C ARG A 129 4.66 7.55 1.57
N ALA A 130 4.49 8.50 0.67
CA ALA A 130 4.34 8.22 -0.75
C ALA A 130 5.56 7.51 -1.35
N ALA A 131 6.77 7.98 -1.02
CA ALA A 131 8.02 7.34 -1.44
C ALA A 131 8.15 5.92 -0.87
N GLY A 132 7.78 5.69 0.40
CA GLY A 132 7.69 4.36 1.01
C GLY A 132 6.74 3.43 0.24
N ALA A 133 5.55 3.92 -0.10
CA ALA A 133 4.55 3.13 -0.83
C ALA A 133 5.05 2.73 -2.22
N VAL A 134 5.62 3.66 -2.97
CA VAL A 134 6.15 3.38 -4.30
C VAL A 134 7.38 2.47 -4.24
N ARG A 135 8.25 2.62 -3.24
CA ARG A 135 9.35 1.67 -3.01
C ARG A 135 8.82 0.26 -2.75
N LEU A 136 7.76 0.09 -1.97
CA LEU A 136 7.17 -1.23 -1.76
C LEU A 136 6.54 -1.79 -3.04
N VAL A 137 5.84 -0.96 -3.83
CA VAL A 137 5.36 -1.33 -5.16
C VAL A 137 6.51 -1.80 -6.06
N ASP A 138 7.64 -1.08 -6.09
CA ASP A 138 8.83 -1.48 -6.85
C ASP A 138 9.33 -2.87 -6.43
N HIS A 139 9.41 -3.13 -5.14
CA HIS A 139 9.86 -4.43 -4.63
C HIS A 139 8.92 -5.57 -5.03
N VAL A 140 7.61 -5.33 -4.93
CA VAL A 140 6.56 -6.29 -5.26
C VAL A 140 6.53 -6.58 -6.77
N LEU A 141 6.54 -5.53 -7.60
CA LEU A 141 6.46 -5.65 -9.06
C LEU A 141 7.74 -6.22 -9.68
N ALA A 142 8.90 -5.91 -9.11
CA ALA A 142 10.17 -6.48 -9.57
C ALA A 142 10.35 -7.95 -9.13
N ASP A 143 9.44 -8.49 -8.29
CA ASP A 143 9.41 -9.85 -7.75
C ASP A 143 10.79 -10.37 -7.31
N ARG A 144 11.57 -9.52 -6.63
CA ARG A 144 12.98 -9.85 -6.34
C ARG A 144 13.18 -10.71 -5.10
N GLY A 145 12.11 -11.15 -4.43
CA GLY A 145 12.20 -11.90 -3.15
C GLY A 145 13.10 -11.24 -2.12
N ARG A 146 13.23 -9.90 -2.18
CA ARG A 146 14.18 -9.13 -1.37
C ARG A 146 13.71 -9.09 0.07
N VAL A 147 14.68 -9.09 0.96
CA VAL A 147 14.47 -8.90 2.39
C VAL A 147 14.30 -7.40 2.64
N LEU A 148 13.19 -7.02 3.24
CA LEU A 148 12.89 -5.69 3.76
C LEU A 148 12.84 -5.75 5.28
N GLU A 149 13.18 -4.66 5.95
CA GLU A 149 12.92 -4.53 7.40
C GLU A 149 11.41 -4.39 7.60
N ALA A 150 10.84 -5.24 8.44
CA ALA A 150 9.44 -5.18 8.83
C ALA A 150 9.29 -5.17 10.35
N THR A 151 8.62 -4.15 10.88
CA THR A 151 8.04 -4.15 12.22
C THR A 151 6.88 -5.13 12.27
N VAL A 152 7.07 -6.28 12.91
CA VAL A 152 6.01 -7.26 13.11
C VAL A 152 5.45 -7.18 14.53
N GLN A 153 4.13 -7.26 14.66
CA GLN A 153 3.53 -7.58 15.96
C GLN A 153 3.98 -8.98 16.34
N VAL A 154 4.57 -9.15 17.51
CA VAL A 154 5.02 -10.41 18.10
C VAL A 154 4.16 -10.70 19.33
N THR A 155 3.33 -11.73 19.24
CA THR A 155 2.73 -12.33 20.44
C THR A 155 3.60 -13.50 20.88
N ALA A 156 4.43 -13.30 21.92
CA ALA A 156 5.06 -14.42 22.60
C ALA A 156 3.96 -15.31 23.23
N LEU A 157 4.09 -16.64 23.14
CA LEU A 157 3.13 -17.58 23.74
C LEU A 157 2.92 -17.27 25.23
N GLY A 158 1.78 -16.67 25.57
CA GLY A 158 1.43 -16.28 26.94
C GLY A 158 2.03 -14.96 27.44
N GLY A 159 2.66 -14.16 26.58
CA GLY A 159 3.25 -12.86 26.92
C GLY A 159 2.42 -11.66 26.43
N PRO A 160 2.76 -10.43 26.89
CA PRO A 160 2.15 -9.21 26.35
C PRO A 160 2.47 -9.06 24.86
N GLU A 161 1.58 -8.36 24.14
CA GLU A 161 1.86 -7.97 22.76
C GLU A 161 3.09 -7.06 22.72
N SER A 162 4.03 -7.40 21.85
CA SER A 162 5.26 -6.63 21.63
C SER A 162 5.46 -6.41 20.13
N TRP A 163 6.24 -5.41 19.75
CA TRP A 163 6.57 -5.13 18.35
C TRP A 163 8.07 -5.31 18.16
N ALA A 164 8.47 -5.97 17.08
CA ALA A 164 9.88 -6.18 16.76
C ALA A 164 10.14 -5.89 15.29
N SER A 165 11.21 -5.15 15.01
CA SER A 165 11.76 -5.04 13.65
C SER A 165 12.48 -6.34 13.32
N VAL A 166 12.04 -7.00 12.24
CA VAL A 166 12.59 -8.25 11.74
C VAL A 166 12.78 -8.18 10.23
N PRO A 167 13.81 -8.83 9.69
CA PRO A 167 13.90 -9.03 8.25
C PRO A 167 12.72 -9.88 7.76
N ALA A 168 12.04 -9.40 6.73
CA ALA A 168 10.90 -10.04 6.11
C ALA A 168 11.02 -10.05 4.59
N ARG A 169 10.66 -11.17 3.96
CA ARG A 169 10.55 -11.26 2.50
C ARG A 169 9.14 -10.92 2.06
N ILE A 170 9.04 -9.97 1.16
CA ILE A 170 7.77 -9.47 0.62
C ILE A 170 7.83 -9.57 -0.89
N GLY A 171 6.81 -10.19 -1.48
CA GLY A 171 6.69 -10.36 -2.93
C GLY A 171 5.27 -10.14 -3.42
N ALA A 172 4.96 -10.63 -4.62
CA ALA A 172 3.67 -10.43 -5.30
C ALA A 172 2.43 -10.84 -4.49
N VAL A 173 2.59 -11.74 -3.51
CA VAL A 173 1.50 -12.25 -2.65
C VAL A 173 1.48 -11.61 -1.26
N GLY A 174 2.32 -10.60 -1.02
CA GLY A 174 2.52 -9.95 0.28
C GLY A 174 3.68 -10.56 1.08
N LEU A 175 3.53 -10.61 2.40
CA LEU A 175 4.54 -11.19 3.31
C LEU A 175 4.71 -12.71 3.06
N GLN A 176 5.90 -13.12 2.63
CA GLN A 176 6.22 -14.50 2.26
C GLN A 176 6.97 -15.26 3.36
N ALA A 177 7.87 -14.57 4.06
CA ALA A 177 8.65 -15.14 5.16
C ALA A 177 9.08 -14.05 6.14
N ILE A 178 9.24 -14.46 7.40
CA ILE A 178 9.92 -13.68 8.43
C ILE A 178 11.19 -14.44 8.76
N ASP A 179 12.32 -13.80 8.55
CA ASP A 179 13.63 -14.41 8.73
C ASP A 179 14.09 -14.25 10.20
N ALA A 180 13.17 -14.55 11.14
CA ALA A 180 13.33 -14.53 12.60
C ALA A 180 12.66 -15.77 13.25
N PRO A 181 13.04 -16.20 14.47
CA PRO A 181 12.43 -17.35 15.17
C PRO A 181 10.90 -17.22 15.32
N PRO A 182 10.13 -18.31 15.50
CA PRO A 182 8.69 -18.35 15.18
C PRO A 182 7.89 -17.24 15.86
N VAL A 183 7.41 -16.30 15.04
CA VAL A 183 6.58 -15.16 15.41
C VAL A 183 5.24 -15.26 14.68
N ARG A 184 4.12 -15.05 15.38
CA ARG A 184 2.83 -14.72 14.72
C ARG A 184 2.88 -13.27 14.30
N ALA A 185 2.69 -12.94 13.02
CA ALA A 185 3.07 -11.63 12.52
C ALA A 185 1.95 -10.83 11.86
N THR A 186 1.94 -9.55 12.22
CA THR A 186 1.30 -8.43 11.53
C THR A 186 2.43 -7.51 11.10
N ALA A 187 2.80 -7.44 9.82
CA ALA A 187 3.98 -6.72 9.35
C ALA A 187 3.68 -5.28 8.92
N ALA A 188 4.56 -4.36 9.32
CA ALA A 188 4.69 -3.02 8.78
C ALA A 188 6.13 -2.79 8.32
N VAL A 189 6.36 -2.13 7.18
CA VAL A 189 7.68 -2.11 6.51
C VAL A 189 8.31 -0.72 6.57
N GLY A 190 9.58 -0.64 6.96
CA GLY A 190 10.39 0.59 7.06
C GLY A 190 11.33 0.82 5.88
#